data_AF-A0A9X8YNS9-F1
#
_entry.id   AF-A0A9X8YNS9-F1
#
_cell.length_a   1.000
_cell.length_b   1.000
_cell.length_c   1.000
_cell.angle_alpha   90.00
_cell.angle_beta   90.00
_cell.angle_gamma   90.00
#
_symmetry.space_group_name_H-M   'P 1'
#
loop_
_entity.id
_entity.type
_entity.pdbx_description
1 polymer ?
#
loop_
_entity_poly.entity_id
_entity_poly.type
_entity_poly.pdbx_seq_one_letter_code
_entity_poly.pdbx_strand_id
1 'polypeptide(L)'
;PAEFDLGPWLRPGENRLAVMVLRWCDGSYLEDQDMWRMSGIFRDVSLLHKPAAHLSDVRITTPLHDGFTRGELVVTARASRPGPLLVQVQLWRDGARVAERTQPLGSEIVDERGAYDDRVTLRLPVERPALWSAETPALYRATVALLSPEGVIIEVEAYDVGFRQVEISGGLLKLNGQPLLIRGVNRHEHHP
;
A
#
# COMPACT_ATOMS: atom_id res chain seq x y z
N PRO A 1 7.05 -10.65 4.88
CA PRO A 1 6.10 -11.76 4.60
C PRO A 1 6.71 -12.60 3.47
N ALA A 2 6.40 -13.89 3.41
CA ALA A 2 6.74 -14.74 2.28
C ALA A 2 5.44 -15.29 1.70
N GLU A 3 5.24 -15.10 0.40
CA GLU A 3 4.02 -15.46 -0.30
C GLU A 3 4.36 -16.49 -1.38
N PHE A 4 3.50 -17.49 -1.51
CA PHE A 4 3.65 -18.59 -2.47
C PHE A 4 2.31 -18.79 -3.15
N ASP A 5 2.30 -18.86 -4.49
CA ASP A 5 1.12 -19.33 -5.22
C ASP A 5 0.87 -20.79 -4.81
N LEU A 6 -0.36 -21.11 -4.44
CA LEU A 6 -0.78 -22.48 -4.11
C LEU A 6 -1.77 -23.04 -5.15
N GLY A 7 -2.21 -22.23 -6.12
CA GLY A 7 -3.23 -22.59 -7.10
C GLY A 7 -2.96 -23.92 -7.82
N PRO A 8 -1.76 -24.13 -8.39
CA PRO A 8 -1.39 -25.40 -9.03
C PRO A 8 -1.36 -26.65 -8.13
N TRP A 9 -1.32 -26.49 -6.80
CA TRP A 9 -1.13 -27.59 -5.85
C TRP A 9 -2.38 -27.93 -5.03
N LEU A 10 -3.37 -27.04 -5.04
CA LEU A 10 -4.63 -27.23 -4.30
C LEU A 10 -5.56 -28.19 -5.05
N ARG A 11 -6.32 -28.97 -4.27
CA ARG A 11 -7.44 -29.80 -4.76
C ARG A 11 -8.72 -29.50 -3.98
N PRO A 12 -9.90 -29.73 -4.56
CA PRO A 12 -11.15 -29.67 -3.81
C PRO A 12 -11.11 -30.60 -2.59
N GLY A 13 -11.58 -30.13 -1.44
CA GLY A 13 -11.60 -30.88 -0.18
C GLY A 13 -10.30 -30.76 0.61
N GLU A 14 -9.79 -31.87 1.14
CA GLU A 14 -8.70 -31.87 2.10
C GLU A 14 -7.33 -31.64 1.45
N ASN A 15 -6.61 -30.66 1.98
CA ASN A 15 -5.25 -30.29 1.63
C ASN A 15 -4.37 -30.33 2.89
N ARG A 16 -3.09 -30.67 2.75
CA ARG A 16 -2.15 -30.73 3.86
C ARG A 16 -0.95 -29.83 3.58
N LEU A 17 -0.71 -28.87 4.47
CA LEU A 17 0.53 -28.09 4.49
C LEU A 17 1.59 -28.81 5.32
N ALA A 18 2.82 -28.84 4.82
CA ALA A 18 3.98 -29.33 5.55
C ALA A 18 5.09 -28.27 5.46
N VAL A 19 5.50 -27.72 6.60
CA VAL A 19 6.50 -26.65 6.67
C VAL A 19 7.65 -27.09 7.56
N MET A 20 8.86 -27.13 6.99
CA MET A 20 10.08 -27.39 7.73
C MET A 20 10.72 -26.05 8.10
N VAL A 21 10.75 -25.74 9.40
CA VAL A 21 11.36 -24.50 9.90
C VAL A 21 12.75 -24.81 10.42
N LEU A 22 13.76 -24.15 9.85
CA LEU A 22 15.14 -24.23 10.32
C LEU A 22 15.36 -23.15 11.37
N ARG A 23 15.96 -23.53 12.50
CA ARG A 23 16.34 -22.56 13.53
C ARG A 23 17.53 -21.71 13.11
N TRP A 24 18.45 -22.29 12.34
CA TRP A 24 19.69 -21.64 11.91
C TRP A 24 19.87 -21.79 10.40
N CYS A 25 20.25 -20.71 9.74
CA CYS A 25 20.61 -20.63 8.33
C CYS A 25 21.65 -19.51 8.13
N ASP A 26 22.10 -19.29 6.90
CA ASP A 26 22.98 -18.15 6.56
C ASP A 26 22.32 -16.80 6.90
N GLY A 27 20.99 -16.70 6.80
CA GLY A 27 20.23 -15.52 7.25
C GLY A 27 20.41 -15.19 8.73
N SER A 28 20.73 -16.17 9.58
CA SER A 28 20.97 -15.93 11.01
C SER A 28 22.17 -15.01 11.27
N TYR A 29 23.14 -14.90 10.35
CA TYR A 29 24.24 -13.93 10.45
C TYR A 29 23.79 -12.48 10.27
N LEU A 30 22.61 -12.25 9.67
CA LEU A 30 22.00 -10.94 9.49
C LEU A 30 20.99 -10.60 10.60
N GLU A 31 20.67 -11.57 11.46
CA GLU A 31 19.63 -11.50 12.51
C GLU A 31 20.25 -11.59 13.92
N ASP A 32 21.28 -10.77 14.15
CA ASP A 32 22.04 -10.72 15.41
C ASP A 32 21.58 -9.61 16.37
N GLN A 33 20.29 -9.30 16.39
CA GLN A 33 19.76 -8.33 17.35
C GLN A 33 19.96 -8.81 18.80
N ASP A 34 20.16 -7.86 19.72
CA ASP A 34 20.21 -8.12 21.16
C ASP A 34 18.80 -8.44 21.70
N MET A 35 18.37 -9.67 21.45
CA MET A 35 17.05 -10.19 21.79
C MET A 35 17.06 -11.72 21.95
N TRP A 36 15.96 -12.29 22.45
CA TRP A 36 15.79 -13.73 22.61
C TRP A 36 15.87 -14.49 21.28
N ARG A 37 16.73 -15.52 21.24
CA ARG A 37 16.91 -16.37 20.04
C ARG A 37 15.89 -17.51 19.99
N MET A 38 14.72 -17.19 19.44
CA MET A 38 13.59 -18.09 19.22
C MET A 38 13.42 -18.45 17.73
N SER A 39 12.55 -19.42 17.42
CA SER A 39 12.25 -19.83 16.05
C SER A 39 10.86 -20.47 15.97
N GLY A 40 10.26 -20.47 14.78
CA GLY A 40 8.96 -21.07 14.53
C GLY A 40 8.14 -20.23 13.55
N ILE A 41 6.89 -20.61 13.33
CA ILE A 41 5.92 -19.76 12.64
C ILE A 41 5.31 -18.85 13.71
N PHE A 42 5.95 -17.69 13.93
CA PHE A 42 5.64 -16.77 15.04
C PHE A 42 4.75 -15.58 14.63
N ARG A 43 4.31 -15.54 13.37
CA ARG A 43 3.34 -14.58 12.83
C ARG A 43 2.26 -15.32 12.04
N ASP A 44 1.19 -14.62 11.73
CA ASP A 44 0.01 -15.19 11.08
C ASP A 44 0.32 -15.91 9.77
N VAL A 45 -0.45 -16.97 9.53
CA VAL A 45 -0.53 -17.67 8.24
C VAL A 45 -1.93 -17.49 7.70
N SER A 46 -2.04 -16.91 6.51
CA SER A 46 -3.31 -16.64 5.84
C SER A 46 -3.34 -17.26 4.45
N LEU A 47 -4.52 -17.65 3.98
CA LEU A 47 -4.78 -17.93 2.58
C LEU A 47 -5.48 -16.73 1.96
N LEU A 48 -4.91 -16.20 0.87
CA LEU A 48 -5.48 -15.11 0.10
C LEU A 48 -5.89 -15.64 -1.27
N HIS A 49 -7.16 -15.48 -1.62
CA HIS A 49 -7.66 -15.78 -2.95
C HIS A 49 -7.84 -14.47 -3.73
N LYS A 50 -7.14 -14.35 -4.86
CA LYS A 50 -7.23 -13.21 -5.78
C LYS A 50 -7.84 -13.67 -7.10
N PRO A 51 -8.68 -12.84 -7.77
CA PRO A 51 -9.15 -13.17 -9.11
C PRO A 51 -7.99 -13.23 -10.12
N ALA A 52 -8.22 -13.85 -11.28
CA ALA A 52 -7.19 -14.00 -12.31
C ALA A 52 -6.62 -12.64 -12.78
N ALA A 53 -7.47 -11.62 -12.90
CA ALA A 53 -7.06 -10.22 -12.99
C ALA A 53 -7.21 -9.58 -11.61
N HIS A 54 -6.11 -9.03 -11.07
CA HIS A 54 -6.11 -8.36 -9.77
C HIS A 54 -5.09 -7.21 -9.77
N LEU A 55 -5.19 -6.31 -8.82
CA LEU A 55 -4.18 -5.33 -8.41
C LEU A 55 -3.03 -6.09 -7.79
N SER A 56 -1.87 -6.05 -8.45
CA SER A 56 -0.62 -6.66 -7.99
C SER A 56 0.21 -5.72 -7.13
N ASP A 57 0.04 -4.41 -7.31
CA ASP A 57 0.68 -3.38 -6.49
C ASP A 57 -0.14 -2.08 -6.51
N VAL A 58 -0.12 -1.37 -5.38
CA VAL A 58 -0.76 -0.06 -5.22
C VAL A 58 0.15 0.84 -4.40
N ARG A 59 0.58 1.94 -5.00
CA ARG A 59 1.34 3.00 -4.33
C ARG A 59 0.48 4.25 -4.18
N ILE A 60 0.39 4.74 -2.95
CA ILE A 60 -0.31 5.99 -2.62
C ILE A 60 0.69 7.04 -2.14
N THR A 61 0.65 8.22 -2.72
CA THR A 61 1.36 9.41 -2.22
C THR A 61 0.42 10.59 -2.10
N THR A 62 0.76 11.53 -1.21
CA THR A 62 -0.07 12.70 -0.89
C THR A 62 0.75 13.99 -0.98
N PRO A 63 1.21 14.41 -2.17
CA PRO A 63 1.87 15.70 -2.31
C PRO A 63 0.95 16.82 -1.82
N LEU A 64 1.56 17.79 -1.12
CA LEU A 64 0.90 18.97 -0.56
C LEU A 64 1.52 20.23 -1.17
N HIS A 65 0.69 21.24 -1.36
CA HIS A 65 1.02 22.49 -2.04
C HIS A 65 0.46 23.69 -1.27
N ASP A 66 0.92 24.89 -1.64
CA ASP A 66 0.41 26.18 -1.15
C ASP A 66 0.27 26.27 0.37
N GLY A 67 1.36 25.96 1.08
CA GLY A 67 1.33 25.95 2.54
C GLY A 67 0.33 24.93 3.11
N PHE A 68 0.20 23.78 2.46
CA PHE A 68 -0.67 22.65 2.85
C PHE A 68 -2.18 22.92 2.72
N THR A 69 -2.58 23.98 2.02
CA THR A 69 -4.00 24.29 1.75
C THR A 69 -4.56 23.51 0.57
N ARG A 70 -3.70 22.97 -0.29
CA ARG A 70 -4.05 22.07 -1.39
C ARG A 70 -3.24 20.79 -1.28
N GLY A 71 -3.88 19.66 -1.54
CA GLY A 71 -3.22 18.36 -1.65
C GLY A 71 -3.70 17.61 -2.89
N GLU A 72 -3.00 16.53 -3.21
CA GLU A 72 -3.40 15.61 -4.26
C GLU A 72 -3.22 14.19 -3.73
N LEU A 73 -4.23 13.33 -3.91
CA LEU A 73 -4.07 11.90 -3.75
C LEU A 73 -3.56 11.35 -5.09
N VAL A 74 -2.34 10.84 -5.08
CA VAL A 74 -1.74 10.18 -6.24
C VAL A 74 -1.72 8.68 -5.98
N VAL A 75 -2.41 7.93 -6.82
CA VAL A 75 -2.47 6.47 -6.76
C VAL A 75 -1.87 5.90 -8.03
N THR A 76 -0.76 5.19 -7.90
CA THR A 76 -0.21 4.36 -8.97
C THR A 76 -0.62 2.91 -8.70
N ALA A 77 -1.44 2.36 -9.59
CA ALA A 77 -1.94 1.00 -9.49
C ALA A 77 -1.35 0.14 -10.62
N ARG A 78 -0.98 -1.09 -10.30
CA ARG A 78 -0.52 -2.11 -11.25
C ARG A 78 -1.48 -3.30 -11.23
N ALA A 79 -1.88 -3.77 -12.39
CA ALA A 79 -2.64 -5.00 -12.54
C ALA A 79 -1.70 -6.21 -12.74
N SER A 80 -2.18 -7.40 -12.42
CA SER A 80 -1.47 -8.67 -12.60
C SER A 80 -1.27 -9.05 -14.07
N ARG A 81 -2.05 -8.43 -14.95
CA ARG A 81 -2.02 -8.63 -16.40
C ARG A 81 -2.49 -7.37 -17.13
N PRO A 82 -2.01 -7.14 -18.35
CA PRO A 82 -2.54 -6.07 -19.20
C PRO A 82 -3.94 -6.41 -19.72
N GLY A 83 -4.62 -5.39 -20.22
CA GLY A 83 -5.92 -5.52 -20.87
C GLY A 83 -6.78 -4.26 -20.75
N PRO A 84 -7.98 -4.25 -21.36
CA PRO A 84 -8.91 -3.11 -21.33
C PRO A 84 -9.58 -2.90 -19.95
N LEU A 85 -8.85 -3.12 -18.86
CA LEU A 85 -9.31 -2.95 -17.49
C LEU A 85 -9.31 -1.47 -17.10
N LEU A 86 -10.17 -1.11 -16.16
CA LEU A 86 -10.22 0.22 -15.59
C LEU A 86 -9.82 0.16 -14.11
N VAL A 87 -9.21 1.23 -13.61
CA VAL A 87 -8.98 1.44 -12.18
C VAL A 87 -9.82 2.61 -11.73
N GLN A 88 -10.61 2.40 -10.69
CA GLN A 88 -11.36 3.44 -9.99
C GLN A 88 -10.76 3.68 -8.62
N VAL A 89 -10.49 4.94 -8.30
CA VAL A 89 -10.06 5.39 -6.99
C VAL A 89 -11.15 6.27 -6.40
N GLN A 90 -11.57 5.97 -5.18
CA GLN A 90 -12.44 6.83 -4.39
C GLN A 90 -11.76 7.16 -3.06
N LEU A 91 -11.89 8.41 -2.64
CA LEU A 91 -11.39 8.89 -1.36
C LEU A 91 -12.56 9.27 -0.47
N TRP A 92 -12.57 8.77 0.76
CA TRP A 92 -13.64 8.92 1.72
C TRP A 92 -13.14 9.55 3.01
N ARG A 93 -13.99 10.32 3.67
CA ARG A 93 -13.77 10.84 5.01
C ARG A 93 -15.10 11.06 5.70
N ASP A 94 -15.20 10.66 6.97
CA ASP A 94 -16.39 10.84 7.80
C ASP A 94 -17.69 10.33 7.13
N GLY A 95 -17.57 9.21 6.40
CA GLY A 95 -18.68 8.59 5.66
C GLY A 95 -19.02 9.26 4.33
N ALA A 96 -18.40 10.39 3.98
CA ALA A 96 -18.63 11.11 2.72
C ALA A 96 -17.52 10.85 1.71
N ARG A 97 -17.90 10.71 0.43
CA ARG A 97 -16.94 10.62 -0.67
C ARG A 97 -16.42 12.02 -1.02
N VAL A 98 -15.12 12.20 -0.85
CA VAL A 98 -14.40 13.47 -1.05
C VAL A 98 -13.95 13.63 -2.50
N ALA A 99 -13.48 12.54 -3.12
CA ALA A 99 -13.02 12.55 -4.50
C ALA A 99 -13.22 11.18 -5.15
N GLU A 100 -13.34 11.16 -6.47
CA GLU A 100 -13.43 9.95 -7.28
C GLU A 100 -12.76 10.18 -8.64
N ARG A 101 -12.08 9.15 -9.15
CA ARG A 101 -11.58 9.14 -10.52
C ARG A 101 -11.49 7.72 -11.03
N THR A 102 -11.92 7.50 -12.28
CA THR A 102 -11.76 6.24 -13.00
C THR A 102 -10.93 6.47 -14.25
N GLN A 103 -9.95 5.62 -14.52
CA GLN A 103 -9.11 5.66 -15.73
C GLN A 103 -8.80 4.25 -16.22
N PRO A 104 -8.66 4.04 -17.55
CA PRO A 104 -8.16 2.77 -18.08
C PRO A 104 -6.71 2.53 -17.66
N LEU A 105 -6.27 1.26 -17.69
CA LEU A 105 -4.85 0.94 -17.64
C LEU A 105 -4.10 1.59 -18.82
N GLY A 106 -2.83 1.93 -18.57
CA GLY A 106 -1.99 2.67 -19.49
C GLY A 106 -1.23 3.77 -18.77
N SER A 107 0.09 3.74 -18.84
CA SER A 107 0.94 4.85 -18.39
C SER A 107 1.18 5.85 -19.51
N GLU A 108 1.77 6.98 -19.16
CA GLU A 108 2.46 7.81 -20.14
C GLU A 108 3.64 7.03 -20.74
N ILE A 109 4.13 7.50 -21.90
CA ILE A 109 5.38 6.97 -22.50
C ILE A 109 6.52 7.25 -21.53
N VAL A 110 7.26 6.21 -21.17
CA VAL A 110 8.36 6.30 -20.20
C VAL A 110 9.70 6.49 -20.91
N ASP A 111 9.89 5.80 -22.03
CA ASP A 111 11.10 5.81 -22.83
C ASP A 111 10.79 5.39 -24.28
N GLU A 112 11.83 5.13 -25.09
CA GLU A 112 11.70 4.71 -26.50
C GLU A 112 10.97 3.37 -26.67
N ARG A 113 10.80 2.56 -25.62
CA ARG A 113 10.01 1.32 -25.63
C ARG A 113 8.52 1.56 -25.38
N GLY A 114 8.12 2.80 -25.09
CA GLY A 114 6.73 3.22 -25.01
C GLY A 114 6.20 3.27 -23.57
N ALA A 115 4.92 2.91 -23.43
CA ALA A 115 4.18 2.96 -22.18
C ALA A 115 4.04 1.57 -21.55
N TYR A 116 3.73 1.54 -20.25
CA TYR A 116 3.29 0.34 -19.56
C TYR A 116 1.78 0.17 -19.76
N ASP A 117 1.35 -1.03 -20.15
CA ASP A 117 -0.05 -1.39 -20.40
C ASP A 117 -0.73 -2.07 -19.20
N ASP A 118 0.03 -2.36 -18.15
CA ASP A 118 -0.41 -3.00 -16.90
C ASP A 118 -0.52 -2.01 -15.73
N ARG A 119 -0.27 -0.72 -15.95
CA ARG A 119 -0.18 0.30 -14.88
C ARG A 119 -0.91 1.58 -15.24
N VAL A 120 -1.45 2.28 -14.24
CA VAL A 120 -2.05 3.61 -14.37
C VAL A 120 -1.72 4.48 -13.16
N THR A 121 -1.61 5.80 -13.38
CA THR A 121 -1.53 6.78 -12.29
C THR A 121 -2.77 7.66 -12.29
N LEU A 122 -3.52 7.63 -11.19
CA LEU A 122 -4.66 8.49 -10.92
C LEU A 122 -4.25 9.60 -9.98
N ARG A 123 -4.75 10.81 -10.26
CA ARG A 123 -4.49 12.01 -9.48
C ARG A 123 -5.80 12.66 -9.12
N LEU A 124 -6.06 12.83 -7.83
CA LEU A 124 -7.30 13.38 -7.30
C LEU A 124 -6.96 14.60 -6.43
N PRO A 125 -7.30 15.84 -6.86
CA PRO A 125 -7.07 17.01 -6.04
C PRO A 125 -7.96 16.99 -4.79
N VAL A 126 -7.42 17.46 -3.67
CA VAL A 126 -8.11 17.58 -2.38
C VAL A 126 -7.88 18.98 -1.84
N GLU A 127 -8.94 19.77 -1.78
CA GLU A 127 -8.91 21.11 -1.22
C GLU A 127 -8.94 21.05 0.31
N ARG A 128 -8.05 21.81 0.95
CA ARG A 128 -7.90 21.89 2.42
C ARG A 128 -7.89 20.51 3.09
N PRO A 129 -6.95 19.62 2.73
CA PRO A 129 -6.89 18.28 3.32
C PRO A 129 -6.68 18.38 4.83
N ALA A 130 -7.36 17.54 5.62
CA ALA A 130 -6.95 17.40 7.01
C ALA A 130 -5.61 16.68 7.07
N LEU A 131 -4.65 17.34 7.68
CA LEU A 131 -3.30 16.84 7.79
C LEU A 131 -3.21 15.80 8.89
N TRP A 132 -2.48 14.73 8.61
CA TRP A 132 -2.10 13.74 9.59
C TRP A 132 -0.87 14.20 10.37
N SER A 133 -0.92 14.04 11.69
CA SER A 133 0.23 14.09 12.58
C SER A 133 0.04 13.11 13.74
N ALA A 134 1.10 12.87 14.53
CA ALA A 134 0.96 12.09 15.77
C ALA A 134 0.06 12.79 16.81
N GLU A 135 -0.10 14.11 16.72
CA GLU A 135 -0.96 14.91 17.61
C GLU A 135 -2.42 14.93 17.13
N THR A 136 -2.64 14.87 15.82
CA THR A 136 -3.96 14.83 15.19
C THR A 136 -3.94 13.80 14.05
N PRO A 137 -4.27 12.52 14.34
CA PRO A 137 -4.15 11.43 13.38
C PRO A 137 -5.32 11.41 12.39
N ALA A 138 -5.54 12.51 11.66
CA ALA A 138 -6.60 12.60 10.67
C ALA A 138 -6.35 11.61 9.52
N LEU A 139 -7.36 10.79 9.22
CA LEU A 139 -7.29 9.76 8.19
C LEU A 139 -8.45 9.88 7.22
N TYR A 140 -8.14 9.58 5.97
CA TYR A 140 -9.09 9.30 4.90
C TYR A 140 -9.05 7.81 4.60
N ARG A 141 -10.08 7.28 3.94
CA ARG A 141 -10.09 5.92 3.39
C ARG A 141 -10.04 6.00 1.87
N ALA A 142 -8.99 5.44 1.25
CA ALA A 142 -8.91 5.29 -0.19
C ALA A 142 -9.32 3.87 -0.59
N THR A 143 -10.26 3.73 -1.52
CA THR A 143 -10.60 2.45 -2.15
C THR A 143 -10.10 2.45 -3.58
N VAL A 144 -9.39 1.40 -3.97
CA VAL A 144 -8.84 1.20 -5.31
C VAL A 144 -9.50 -0.06 -5.88
N ALA A 145 -10.39 0.15 -6.85
CA ALA A 145 -11.13 -0.92 -7.50
C ALA A 145 -10.57 -1.21 -8.88
N LEU A 146 -10.37 -2.48 -9.20
CA LEU A 146 -10.13 -2.96 -10.56
C LEU A 146 -11.47 -3.33 -11.19
N LEU A 147 -11.74 -2.82 -12.38
CA LEU A 147 -13.00 -3.00 -13.10
C LEU A 147 -12.77 -3.66 -14.47
N SER A 148 -13.76 -4.41 -14.92
CA SER A 148 -13.85 -4.88 -16.30
C SER A 148 -14.09 -3.71 -17.27
N PRO A 149 -13.94 -3.92 -18.60
CA PRO A 149 -14.27 -2.90 -19.60
C PRO A 149 -15.73 -2.43 -19.52
N GLU A 150 -16.63 -3.30 -19.06
CA GLU A 150 -18.05 -3.03 -18.86
C GLU A 150 -18.36 -2.29 -17.54
N GLY A 151 -17.33 -1.98 -16.74
CA GLY A 151 -17.46 -1.28 -15.46
C GLY A 151 -17.84 -2.18 -14.29
N VAL A 152 -17.76 -3.51 -14.44
CA VAL A 152 -18.05 -4.46 -13.35
C VAL A 152 -16.84 -4.58 -12.42
N ILE A 153 -17.06 -4.54 -11.11
CA ILE A 153 -16.00 -4.70 -10.11
C ILE A 153 -15.43 -6.12 -10.16
N ILE A 154 -14.12 -6.22 -10.36
CA ILE A 154 -13.36 -7.47 -10.27
C ILE A 154 -12.84 -7.66 -8.85
N GLU A 155 -12.23 -6.61 -8.29
CA GLU A 155 -11.78 -6.58 -6.90
C GLU A 155 -11.61 -5.15 -6.38
N VAL A 156 -11.50 -5.01 -5.07
CA VAL A 156 -11.28 -3.72 -4.39
C VAL A 156 -10.28 -3.91 -3.26
N GLU A 157 -9.24 -3.08 -3.24
CA GLU A 157 -8.32 -2.92 -2.12
C GLU A 157 -8.57 -1.57 -1.43
N ALA A 158 -8.27 -1.46 -0.13
CA ALA A 158 -8.56 -0.24 0.61
C ALA A 158 -7.51 0.09 1.68
N TYR A 159 -7.19 1.38 1.78
CA TYR A 159 -6.06 1.89 2.56
C TYR A 159 -6.46 3.11 3.38
N ASP A 160 -5.93 3.23 4.59
CA ASP A 160 -6.01 4.45 5.37
C ASP A 160 -4.93 5.42 4.89
N VAL A 161 -5.33 6.66 4.60
CA VAL A 161 -4.47 7.69 4.01
C VAL A 161 -4.40 8.90 4.93
N GLY A 162 -3.21 9.16 5.45
CA GLY A 162 -2.89 10.40 6.17
C GLY A 162 -2.12 11.38 5.29
N PHE A 163 -2.74 12.51 4.95
CA PHE A 163 -2.09 13.59 4.21
C PHE A 163 -1.01 14.22 5.06
N ARG A 164 0.25 14.00 4.69
CA ARG A 164 1.40 14.55 5.40
C ARG A 164 2.59 14.69 4.47
N GLN A 165 3.46 15.62 4.80
CA GLN A 165 4.76 15.78 4.15
C GLN A 165 5.86 15.68 5.20
N VAL A 166 6.82 14.77 4.95
CA VAL A 166 8.05 14.66 5.74
C VAL A 166 9.20 15.12 4.86
N GLU A 167 9.99 16.04 5.36
CA GLU A 167 11.13 16.58 4.62
C GLU A 167 12.29 16.95 5.55
N ILE A 168 13.49 17.02 4.98
CA ILE A 168 14.63 17.68 5.61
C ILE A 168 14.90 18.96 4.82
N SER A 169 14.66 20.11 5.44
CA SER A 169 14.89 21.42 4.80
C SER A 169 15.49 22.39 5.81
N GLY A 170 16.53 23.12 5.39
CA GLY A 170 17.30 23.99 6.30
C GLY A 170 17.96 23.24 7.46
N GLY A 171 18.37 21.99 7.24
CA GLY A 171 19.00 21.15 8.26
C GLY A 171 18.05 20.58 9.32
N LEU A 172 16.74 20.77 9.18
CA LEU A 172 15.73 20.33 10.14
C LEU A 172 14.82 19.27 9.52
N LEU A 173 14.55 18.19 10.27
CA LEU A 173 13.48 17.25 9.97
C LEU A 173 12.13 17.90 10.31
N LYS A 174 11.26 18.00 9.31
CA LYS A 174 9.95 18.65 9.43
C LYS A 174 8.82 17.69 9.08
N LEU A 175 7.70 17.86 9.78
CA LEU A 175 6.40 17.29 9.44
C LEU A 175 5.45 18.44 9.14
N ASN A 176 4.87 18.45 7.93
CA ASN A 176 3.95 19.50 7.48
C ASN A 176 4.54 20.92 7.70
N GLY A 177 5.82 21.08 7.38
CA GLY A 177 6.56 22.35 7.48
C GLY A 177 7.03 22.72 8.90
N GLN A 178 6.64 21.97 9.93
CA GLN A 178 7.03 22.24 11.32
C GLN A 178 8.17 21.31 11.78
N PRO A 179 9.22 21.82 12.44
CA PRO A 179 10.32 20.98 12.93
C PRO A 179 9.83 20.00 14.01
N LEU A 180 10.22 18.74 13.89
CA LEU A 180 9.83 17.70 14.85
C LEU A 180 10.75 17.65 16.07
N LEU A 181 10.14 17.47 17.25
CA LEU A 181 10.81 16.99 18.45
C LEU A 181 10.41 15.53 18.68
N ILE A 182 11.29 14.58 18.37
CA ILE A 182 11.02 13.15 18.53
C ILE A 182 11.13 12.76 20.00
N ARG A 183 9.99 12.48 20.64
CA ARG A 183 9.89 11.90 21.99
C ARG A 183 9.73 10.37 21.87
N GLY A 184 10.75 9.72 21.31
CA GLY A 184 10.71 8.32 20.92
C GLY A 184 11.16 7.35 22.02
N VAL A 185 10.74 6.10 21.88
CA VAL A 185 11.25 4.95 22.64
C VAL A 185 11.44 3.78 21.67
N ASN A 186 12.49 2.98 21.86
CA ASN A 186 12.67 1.75 21.08
C ASN A 186 11.71 0.67 21.60
N ARG A 187 11.09 -0.09 20.69
CA ARG A 187 10.13 -1.14 21.04
C ARG A 187 10.46 -2.44 20.30
N HIS A 188 10.80 -3.50 21.05
CA HIS A 188 10.82 -4.87 20.55
C HIS A 188 9.43 -5.51 20.62
N GLU A 189 9.17 -6.50 19.76
CA GLU A 189 8.01 -7.40 19.88
C GLU A 189 8.34 -8.48 20.94
N HIS A 190 7.75 -8.38 22.13
CA HIS A 190 7.99 -9.29 23.26
C HIS A 190 6.71 -9.52 24.06
N HIS A 191 6.51 -10.75 24.56
CA HIS A 191 5.43 -11.12 25.47
C HIS A 191 6.02 -12.00 26.60
N PRO A 192 5.68 -11.74 27.89
CA PRO A 192 6.17 -12.52 29.03
C PRO A 192 5.51 -13.89 29.14
#